data_AF-A0A920SB60-F1
#
_entry.id   AF-A0A920SB60-F1
#
_cell.length_a   1.000
_cell.length_b   1.000
_cell.length_c   1.000
_cell.angle_alpha   90.00
_cell.angle_beta   90.00
_cell.angle_gamma   90.00
#
_symmetry.space_group_name_H-M   'P 1'
#
loop_
_entity.id
_entity.type
_entity.pdbx_description
1 polymer ?
#
loop_
_entity_poly.entity_id
_entity_poly.type
_entity_poly.pdbx_seq_one_letter_code
_entity_poly.pdbx_strand_id
1 'polypeptide(L)'
;MIDPNDFKSVPTPVFNIGYGDYGEGLSFPIFLLHGFPYEVISFDGVVQPLVEAGYRVLVPYLRGYGSTTFIDPDAPGNGRTGCYWSGCYGLCRCSGNKPVCNGWL
;
A
#
# COMPACT_ATOMS: atom_id res chain seq x y z
N MET A 1 -15.39 8.62 -0.02
CA MET A 1 -14.05 9.09 0.36
C MET A 1 -13.35 7.96 1.08
N ILE A 2 -12.09 7.66 0.74
CA ILE A 2 -11.26 6.64 1.39
C ILE A 2 -10.92 7.15 2.79
N ASP A 3 -11.44 6.48 3.82
CA ASP A 3 -11.07 6.76 5.21
C ASP A 3 -9.79 6.00 5.58
N PRO A 4 -8.67 6.68 5.91
CA PRO A 4 -7.42 6.05 6.31
C PRO A 4 -7.52 5.21 7.60
N ASN A 5 -8.59 5.35 8.38
CA ASN A 5 -8.83 4.53 9.58
C ASN A 5 -9.64 3.26 9.30
N ASP A 6 -10.24 3.12 8.11
CA ASP A 6 -11.08 1.97 7.73
C ASP A 6 -10.34 1.01 6.80
N PHE A 7 -9.12 0.65 7.19
CA PHE A 7 -8.30 -0.33 6.48
C PHE A 7 -8.35 -1.69 7.18
N LYS A 8 -8.69 -2.72 6.42
CA LYS A 8 -8.60 -4.11 6.85
C LYS A 8 -7.18 -4.60 6.63
N SER A 9 -6.80 -5.66 7.35
CA SER A 9 -5.54 -6.35 7.10
C SER A 9 -5.76 -7.82 6.82
N VAL A 10 -4.94 -8.38 5.93
CA VAL A 10 -4.95 -9.81 5.62
C VAL A 10 -3.51 -10.36 5.70
N PRO A 11 -3.28 -11.40 6.52
CA PRO A 11 -1.98 -12.04 6.58
C PRO A 11 -1.73 -12.88 5.32
N THR A 12 -0.49 -12.83 4.85
CA THR A 12 0.08 -13.70 3.81
C THR A 12 1.35 -14.33 4.38
N PRO A 13 2.00 -15.31 3.73
CA PRO A 13 3.23 -15.89 4.27
C PRO A 13 4.38 -14.90 4.50
N VAL A 14 4.36 -13.73 3.86
CA VAL A 14 5.46 -12.75 3.89
C VAL A 14 5.01 -11.41 4.51
N PHE A 15 3.79 -10.96 4.21
CA PHE A 15 3.27 -9.65 4.59
C PHE A 15 1.94 -9.75 5.33
N ASN A 16 1.70 -8.82 6.24
CA ASN A 16 0.35 -8.40 6.59
C ASN A 16 -0.05 -7.26 5.66
N ILE A 17 -0.97 -7.49 4.73
CA ILE A 17 -1.36 -6.51 3.71
C ILE A 17 -2.51 -5.67 4.25
N GLY A 18 -2.32 -4.36 4.32
CA GLY A 18 -3.37 -3.40 4.59
C GLY A 18 -4.13 -3.03 3.32
N TYR A 19 -5.46 -3.04 3.35
CA TYR A 19 -6.29 -2.71 2.19
C TYR A 19 -7.63 -2.09 2.58
N GLY A 20 -8.11 -1.16 1.75
CA GLY A 20 -9.48 -0.68 1.79
C GLY A 20 -10.40 -1.67 1.07
N ASP A 21 -11.59 -1.88 1.62
CA ASP A 21 -12.59 -2.83 1.10
C ASP A 21 -13.96 -2.16 1.06
N TYR A 22 -14.39 -1.81 -0.14
CA TYR A 22 -15.59 -1.03 -0.37
C TYR A 22 -16.58 -1.77 -1.27
N GLY A 23 -17.88 -1.55 -1.04
CA GLY A 23 -18.96 -2.24 -1.77
C GLY A 23 -19.33 -3.60 -1.18
N GLU A 24 -20.24 -4.30 -1.85
CA GLU A 24 -20.80 -5.57 -1.35
C GLU A 24 -19.88 -6.77 -1.62
N GLY A 25 -19.77 -7.68 -0.66
CA GLY A 25 -18.76 -8.76 -0.68
C GLY A 25 -18.88 -9.76 -1.85
N LEU A 26 -20.09 -9.92 -2.42
CA LEU A 26 -20.38 -10.86 -3.51
C LEU A 26 -20.30 -10.22 -4.91
N SER A 27 -20.12 -8.91 -4.98
CA SER A 27 -19.97 -8.18 -6.25
C SER A 27 -18.64 -8.52 -6.93
N PHE A 28 -18.57 -8.27 -8.24
CA PHE A 28 -17.34 -8.49 -9.01
C PHE A 28 -16.19 -7.61 -8.45
N PRO A 29 -15.04 -8.20 -8.07
CA PRO A 29 -13.97 -7.46 -7.43
C PRO A 29 -13.09 -6.71 -8.44
N ILE A 30 -12.80 -5.44 -8.13
CA ILE A 30 -11.85 -4.58 -8.82
C ILE A 30 -10.72 -4.23 -7.86
N PHE A 31 -9.48 -4.40 -8.32
CA PHE A 31 -8.28 -4.02 -7.56
C PHE A 31 -7.71 -2.71 -8.09
N LEU A 32 -7.55 -1.72 -7.23
CA LEU A 32 -6.89 -0.46 -7.54
C LEU A 32 -5.50 -0.44 -6.93
N LEU A 33 -4.47 -0.54 -7.77
CA LEU A 33 -3.08 -0.59 -7.35
C LEU A 33 -2.42 0.77 -7.60
N HIS A 34 -1.94 1.41 -6.55
CA HIS A 34 -1.20 2.65 -6.67
C HIS A 34 0.22 2.39 -7.21
N GLY A 35 0.87 3.42 -7.74
CA GLY A 35 2.27 3.38 -8.17
C GLY A 35 3.16 4.21 -7.25
N PHE A 36 4.47 4.20 -7.50
CA PHE A 36 5.38 5.18 -6.92
C PHE A 36 5.19 6.55 -7.61
N PRO A 37 5.14 7.70 -6.90
CA PRO A 37 5.23 7.92 -5.46
C PRO A 37 3.85 8.10 -4.77
N TYR A 38 2.80 7.49 -5.31
CA TYR A 38 1.42 7.69 -4.86
C TYR A 38 0.99 6.66 -3.82
N GLU A 39 -0.14 6.93 -3.17
CA GLU A 39 -0.77 6.07 -2.17
C GLU A 39 -2.23 5.80 -2.55
N VAL A 40 -2.93 4.99 -1.75
CA VAL A 40 -4.33 4.63 -1.94
C VAL A 40 -5.27 5.84 -2.04
N ILE A 41 -4.92 6.96 -1.39
CA ILE A 41 -5.72 8.19 -1.42
C ILE A 41 -5.84 8.79 -2.83
N SER A 42 -4.95 8.42 -3.76
CA SER A 42 -5.06 8.80 -5.16
C SER A 42 -6.32 8.26 -5.85
N PHE A 43 -7.01 7.29 -5.24
CA PHE A 43 -8.26 6.72 -5.74
C PHE A 43 -9.54 7.31 -5.10
N ASP A 44 -9.44 8.38 -4.29
CA ASP A 44 -10.58 8.92 -3.55
C ASP A 44 -11.81 9.24 -4.43
N GLY A 45 -11.57 9.78 -5.63
CA GLY A 45 -12.60 10.07 -6.63
C GLY A 45 -13.00 8.89 -7.52
N VAL A 46 -12.36 7.72 -7.40
CA VAL A 46 -12.57 6.54 -8.26
C VAL A 46 -13.32 5.44 -7.54
N VAL A 47 -13.11 5.29 -6.22
CA VAL A 47 -13.74 4.22 -5.43
C VAL A 47 -15.26 4.34 -5.44
N GLN A 48 -15.79 5.52 -5.13
CA GLN A 48 -17.24 5.70 -4.96
C GLN A 48 -18.03 5.42 -6.26
N PRO A 49 -17.65 5.94 -7.44
CA PRO A 49 -18.35 5.62 -8.69
C PRO A 49 -18.37 4.13 -9.03
N LEU A 50 -17.29 3.40 -8.73
CA LEU A 50 -17.22 1.95 -8.98
C LEU A 50 -18.12 1.16 -8.02
N VAL A 51 -18.17 1.57 -6.75
CA VAL A 51 -19.09 0.99 -5.76
C VAL A 51 -20.55 1.23 -6.15
N GLU A 52 -20.88 2.44 -6.59
CA GLU A 52 -22.23 2.79 -7.08
C GLU A 52 -22.61 2.03 -8.35
N ALA A 53 -21.64 1.68 -9.18
CA ALA A 53 -21.83 0.80 -10.34
C ALA A 53 -21.99 -0.69 -9.97
N GLY A 54 -21.96 -1.03 -8.67
CA GLY A 54 -22.21 -2.38 -8.16
C GLY A 54 -20.98 -3.27 -8.05
N TYR A 55 -19.77 -2.70 -8.15
CA TYR A 55 -18.52 -3.44 -7.98
C TYR A 55 -18.06 -3.47 -6.53
N ARG A 56 -17.31 -4.52 -6.17
CA ARG A 56 -16.52 -4.54 -4.95
C ARG A 56 -15.15 -3.96 -5.26
N VAL A 57 -14.70 -2.95 -4.52
CA VAL A 57 -13.43 -2.26 -4.79
C VAL A 57 -12.45 -2.53 -3.66
N LEU A 58 -11.31 -3.12 -4.03
CA LEU A 58 -10.21 -3.44 -3.12
C LEU A 58 -9.03 -2.53 -3.42
N VAL A 59 -8.54 -1.82 -2.41
CA VAL A 59 -7.47 -0.82 -2.55
C VAL A 59 -6.32 -1.17 -1.60
N PRO A 60 -5.44 -2.11 -1.97
CA PRO A 60 -4.33 -2.52 -1.13
C PRO A 60 -3.19 -1.49 -1.12
N TYR A 61 -2.57 -1.32 0.04
CA TYR A 61 -1.25 -0.70 0.14
C TYR A 61 -0.20 -1.67 -0.40
N LEU A 62 0.58 -1.23 -1.38
CA LEU A 62 1.73 -1.98 -1.86
C LEU A 62 2.83 -2.03 -0.79
N ARG A 63 3.78 -2.96 -0.95
CA ARG A 63 4.90 -3.13 -0.01
C ARG A 63 5.60 -1.79 0.27
N GLY A 64 5.88 -1.52 1.54
CA GLY A 64 6.56 -0.28 1.96
C GLY A 64 5.66 0.95 2.05
N TYR A 65 4.33 0.79 1.93
CA TYR A 65 3.35 1.87 2.08
C TYR A 65 2.30 1.56 3.15
N GLY A 66 1.80 2.63 3.77
CA GLY A 66 0.65 2.60 4.67
C GLY A 66 0.71 1.49 5.72
N SER A 67 -0.36 0.72 5.82
CA SER A 67 -0.54 -0.34 6.81
C SER A 67 -0.02 -1.71 6.38
N THR A 68 0.66 -1.84 5.23
CA THR A 68 1.28 -3.11 4.79
C THR A 68 2.65 -3.32 5.41
N THR A 69 2.80 -4.36 6.23
CA THR A 69 4.03 -4.68 6.99
C THR A 69 4.54 -6.09 6.71
N PHE A 70 5.84 -6.33 6.91
CA PHE A 70 6.39 -7.70 6.91
C PHE A 70 5.93 -8.44 8.18
N ILE A 71 5.63 -9.73 8.07
CA ILE A 71 5.32 -10.56 9.25
C ILE A 71 6.58 -10.86 10.05
N ASP A 72 7.65 -11.27 9.36
CA ASP A 72 8.95 -11.48 9.95
C ASP A 72 9.85 -10.27 9.64
N PRO A 73 10.24 -9.48 10.64
CA PRO A 73 11.12 -8.34 10.44
C PRO A 73 12.51 -8.74 9.91
N ASP A 74 12.90 -10.01 10.03
CA ASP A 74 14.18 -10.57 9.59
C ASP A 74 14.11 -11.31 8.23
N ALA A 75 12.93 -11.40 7.60
CA ALA A 75 12.73 -12.15 6.35
C ALA A 75 13.52 -11.59 5.14
N PRO A 76 14.10 -12.42 4.25
CA PRO A 76 14.78 -11.95 3.05
C PRO A 76 13.86 -11.07 2.17
N GLY A 77 14.17 -9.78 2.07
CA GLY A 77 13.29 -8.76 1.49
C GLY A 77 12.93 -7.64 2.48
N ASN A 78 13.11 -7.89 3.78
CA ASN A 78 13.25 -6.89 4.85
C ASN A 78 14.44 -5.93 4.59
N GLY A 79 15.38 -6.39 3.76
CA GLY A 79 16.47 -5.66 3.17
C GLY A 79 15.94 -4.63 2.19
N ARG A 80 15.31 -3.57 2.73
CA ARG A 80 15.84 -2.22 2.52
C ARG A 80 15.93 -1.73 1.06
N THR A 81 15.13 -2.30 0.18
CA THR A 81 15.00 -1.90 -1.25
C THR A 81 13.66 -1.20 -1.50
N GLY A 82 13.17 -0.49 -0.48
CA GLY A 82 11.91 0.25 -0.54
C GLY A 82 11.56 0.90 0.78
N CYS A 83 12.53 1.53 1.47
CA CYS A 83 12.16 2.53 2.47
C CYS A 83 11.72 3.79 1.72
N TYR A 84 10.48 3.81 1.26
CA TYR A 84 9.80 5.05 0.95
C TYR A 84 8.93 5.41 2.16
N TRP A 85 9.57 6.02 3.15
CA TRP A 85 8.82 6.92 4.02
C TRP A 85 8.23 8.01 3.13
N SER A 86 6.99 8.43 3.41
CA SER A 86 6.19 9.41 2.66
C SER A 86 6.81 10.83 2.53
N GLY A 87 8.12 10.96 2.76
CA GLY A 87 8.92 12.18 2.59
C GLY A 87 10.29 11.97 1.90
N CYS A 88 10.63 10.77 1.40
CA CYS A 88 11.88 10.58 0.66
C CYS A 88 11.63 10.67 -0.86
N TYR A 89 12.00 11.79 -1.49
CA TYR A 89 11.91 11.99 -2.95
C TYR A 89 13.14 11.44 -3.71
N GLY A 90 13.56 10.20 -3.45
CA GLY A 90 14.73 9.63 -4.15
C GLY A 90 14.89 8.12 -3.96
N LEU A 91 15.68 7.49 -4.83
CA LEU A 91 16.00 6.06 -4.78
C LEU A 91 16.83 5.76 -3.53
N CYS A 92 16.19 5.57 -2.38
CA CYS A 92 16.89 5.20 -1.15
C CYS A 92 17.29 3.72 -1.22
N ARG A 93 18.59 3.47 -1.08
CA ARG A 93 19.14 2.12 -0.91
C ARG A 93 19.50 2.01 0.56
N CYS A 94 18.83 1.14 1.29
CA CYS A 94 19.10 1.04 2.71
C CYS A 94 20.23 0.01 2.95
N SER A 95 21.25 0.41 3.71
CA SER A 95 22.41 -0.43 4.09
C SER A 95 22.49 -0.49 5.62
N GLY A 96 22.55 -1.69 6.21
CA GLY A 96 22.53 -1.85 7.67
C GLY A 96 21.26 -1.28 8.29
N ASN A 97 21.30 -0.68 9.50
CA ASN A 97 20.12 -0.12 10.18
C ASN A 97 19.85 1.38 9.91
N LYS A 98 20.56 2.04 8.99
CA LYS A 98 20.38 3.48 8.65
C LYS A 98 19.94 3.71 7.20
N PRO A 99 18.95 4.58 6.94
CA PRO A 99 18.63 4.97 5.57
C PRO A 99 19.80 5.77 4.99
N VAL A 100 20.28 5.38 3.81
CA VAL A 100 21.21 6.18 3.01
C VAL A 100 20.43 6.62 1.79
N CYS A 101 19.95 7.86 1.82
CA CYS A 101 19.31 8.47 0.67
C CYS A 101 20.37 9.31 -0.04
N ASN A 102 20.80 8.85 -1.20
CA ASN A 102 21.64 9.65 -2.09
C ASN A 102 20.69 10.59 -2.83
N GLY A 103 20.55 11.82 -2.34
CA GLY A 103 19.73 12.83 -3.02
C GLY A 103 20.43 13.30 -4.30
N TRP A 104 19.82 13.02 -5.45
CA TRP A 104 19.87 13.71 -6.76
C TRP A 104 18.74 13.03 -7.57
N LEU A 105 17.67 13.69 -8.02
CA LEU A 105 17.53 14.99 -8.68
C LEU A 105 16.64 15.98 -7.93
#